data_AF-A0AAV7RH27-F1
#
_entry.id   AF-A0AAV7RH27-F1
#
_cell.length_a   1.000
_cell.length_b   1.000
_cell.length_c   1.000
_cell.angle_alpha   90.00
_cell.angle_beta   90.00
_cell.angle_gamma   90.00
#
_symmetry.space_group_name_H-M   'P 1'
#
loop_
_entity.id
_entity.type
_entity.pdbx_description
1 polymer ?
#
loop_
_entity_poly.entity_id
_entity_poly.type
_entity_poly.pdbx_seq_one_letter_code
_entity_poly.pdbx_strand_id
1 'polypeptide(L)'
;MASQKHSKNEGSLRDLFAKTPAKRMGQSGPQEPEGGDETGPAPSEGDGTPLTRAFMEQLFGSLREDFAMLKRDIAAYIKDLKKDVIDLGQRVDSVEQTHDAREEELDCHRRELLTLQHKNQDLQYQIEDLENRSRRSNIQIKEIPAQAVAGSLEDFVKRQALMLQLRDMHCHIQYAYYRRHTYSAKTGRR
;
A
#
# COMPACT_ATOMS: atom_id res chain seq x y z
N MET A 1 -1.35 -10.91 38.65
CA MET A 1 -1.14 -12.01 37.68
C MET A 1 -1.41 -11.48 36.27
N ALA A 2 -0.39 -11.64 35.41
CA ALA A 2 -0.31 -11.45 33.95
C ALA A 2 -1.22 -10.43 33.26
N SER A 3 -0.69 -9.22 33.00
CA SER A 3 -1.20 -8.27 32.02
C SER A 3 -0.45 -8.49 30.69
N GLN A 4 -1.19 -8.90 29.66
CA GLN A 4 -0.66 -9.37 28.38
C GLN A 4 -0.48 -8.18 27.42
N LYS A 5 0.78 -7.87 27.10
CA LYS A 5 1.19 -6.85 26.14
C LYS A 5 0.89 -7.33 24.71
N HIS A 6 -0.03 -6.68 24.01
CA HIS A 6 -0.14 -6.83 22.56
C HIS A 6 0.67 -5.74 21.86
N SER A 7 1.87 -6.14 21.45
CA SER A 7 2.65 -5.50 20.40
C SER A 7 1.89 -5.60 19.08
N LYS A 8 1.56 -4.46 18.47
CA LYS A 8 1.09 -4.37 17.08
C LYS A 8 2.09 -3.56 16.29
N ASN A 9 3.02 -4.32 15.71
CA ASN A 9 3.60 -4.17 14.38
C ASN A 9 3.07 -2.98 13.56
N GLU A 10 3.73 -1.83 13.67
CA GLU A 10 3.65 -0.76 12.68
C GLU A 10 4.50 -1.19 11.48
N GLY A 11 3.83 -1.82 10.50
CA GLY A 11 4.39 -2.07 9.18
C GLY A 11 4.71 -0.73 8.52
N SER A 12 5.98 -0.37 8.59
CA SER A 12 6.64 0.75 7.95
C SER A 12 6.20 0.93 6.50
N LEU A 13 5.34 1.93 6.23
CA LEU A 13 5.08 2.46 4.89
C LEU A 13 6.31 3.17 4.28
N ARG A 14 7.48 3.16 4.96
CA ARG A 14 8.73 3.73 4.43
C ARG A 14 9.46 2.81 3.45
N ASP A 15 9.06 1.54 3.31
CA ASP A 15 9.78 0.59 2.44
C ASP A 15 9.24 0.53 0.99
N LEU A 16 8.18 1.27 0.66
CA LEU A 16 7.56 1.24 -0.68
C LEU A 16 8.16 2.24 -1.70
N PHE A 17 9.07 3.12 -1.28
CA PHE A 17 9.73 4.08 -2.19
C PHE A 17 11.23 3.79 -2.45
N ALA A 18 11.77 2.67 -1.94
CA ALA A 18 13.21 2.37 -2.03
C ALA A 18 13.61 1.55 -3.27
N LYS A 19 12.94 1.69 -4.42
CA LYS A 19 13.32 0.92 -5.62
C LYS A 19 13.13 1.67 -6.95
N THR A 20 13.87 2.76 -7.09
CA THR A 20 14.21 3.29 -8.42
C THR A 20 15.56 2.70 -8.84
N PRO A 21 15.67 1.98 -9.97
CA PRO A 21 16.97 1.54 -10.47
C PRO A 21 17.76 2.76 -10.94
N ALA A 22 18.82 3.10 -10.21
CA ALA A 22 19.81 4.07 -10.63
C ALA A 22 20.46 3.58 -11.94
N LYS A 23 20.02 4.16 -13.06
CA LYS A 23 20.67 4.02 -14.36
C LYS A 23 22.03 4.71 -14.26
N ARG A 24 23.05 3.89 -14.03
CA ARG A 24 24.49 4.18 -14.00
C ARG A 24 24.89 4.79 -15.36
N MET A 25 24.76 6.10 -15.51
CA MET A 25 25.41 6.87 -16.57
C MET A 25 26.90 6.94 -16.22
N GLY A 26 27.73 6.56 -17.19
CA GLY A 26 29.15 6.32 -17.03
C GLY A 26 29.92 7.57 -16.62
N GLN A 27 30.89 7.33 -15.75
CA GLN A 27 32.05 8.18 -15.54
C GLN A 27 32.80 8.38 -16.87
N SER A 28 32.82 9.61 -17.38
CA SER A 28 33.88 10.09 -18.25
C SER A 28 34.82 10.93 -17.37
N GLY A 29 35.88 10.29 -16.89
CA GLY A 29 36.97 10.98 -16.19
C GLY A 29 37.74 11.91 -17.14
N PRO A 30 38.34 13.00 -16.64
CA PRO A 30 39.35 13.73 -17.39
C PRO A 30 40.62 12.87 -17.47
N GLN A 31 41.00 12.46 -18.68
CA GLN A 31 42.33 11.94 -18.97
C GLN A 31 43.33 13.10 -18.91
N GLU A 32 44.25 13.04 -17.95
CA GLU A 32 45.51 13.78 -18.02
C GLU A 32 46.39 13.15 -19.11
N PRO A 33 46.94 13.94 -20.05
CA PRO A 33 48.03 13.47 -20.90
C PRO A 33 49.37 13.74 -20.20
N GLU A 34 50.13 12.65 -20.01
CA GLU A 34 51.54 12.64 -19.63
C GLU A 34 52.43 13.35 -20.65
N GLY A 35 53.57 13.81 -20.13
CA GLY A 35 54.56 14.59 -20.85
C GLY A 35 55.32 13.78 -21.91
N GLY A 36 55.52 14.44 -23.05
CA GLY A 36 56.53 14.13 -24.05
C GLY A 36 57.50 15.30 -24.15
N ASP A 37 58.71 15.08 -23.67
CA ASP A 37 59.89 15.90 -23.84
C ASP A 37 60.45 15.71 -25.26
N GLU A 38 60.41 16.74 -26.11
CA GLU A 38 61.27 16.83 -27.31
C GLU A 38 61.74 18.27 -27.54
N THR A 39 62.95 18.54 -27.03
CA THR A 39 64.01 19.39 -27.60
C THR A 39 63.82 19.92 -29.04
N GLY A 40 63.71 21.25 -29.16
CA GLY A 40 64.31 22.13 -30.20
C GLY A 40 63.89 21.96 -31.69
N PRO A 41 63.54 23.07 -32.38
CA PRO A 41 64.61 23.95 -32.86
C PRO A 41 64.33 25.45 -32.68
N ALA A 42 65.40 26.22 -32.87
CA ALA A 42 65.55 27.66 -32.67
C ALA A 42 64.41 28.54 -33.23
N PRO A 43 64.15 29.72 -32.61
CA PRO A 43 63.23 30.71 -33.14
C PRO A 43 63.78 31.26 -34.46
N SER A 44 63.22 30.79 -35.57
CA SER A 44 63.37 31.43 -36.86
C SER A 44 62.59 32.74 -36.83
N GLU A 45 63.31 33.84 -36.61
CA GLU A 45 62.85 35.20 -36.89
C GLU A 45 62.54 35.31 -38.40
N GLY A 46 61.27 35.45 -38.74
CA GLY A 46 60.74 35.56 -40.11
C GLY A 46 59.36 34.91 -40.13
N ASP A 47 58.27 35.59 -40.40
CA ASP A 47 58.09 36.64 -41.39
C ASP A 47 56.91 37.49 -40.89
N GLY A 48 57.18 38.74 -40.51
CA GLY A 48 56.15 39.69 -40.16
C GLY A 48 55.40 40.13 -41.41
N THR A 49 54.68 39.19 -42.06
CA THR A 49 53.69 39.58 -43.06
C THR A 49 52.72 40.52 -42.36
N PRO A 50 52.64 41.80 -42.77
CA PRO A 50 51.74 42.75 -42.14
C PRO A 50 50.35 42.15 -42.23
N LEU A 51 49.66 41.99 -41.10
CA LEU A 51 48.30 41.49 -41.01
C LEU A 51 47.47 42.28 -42.03
N THR A 52 47.25 41.69 -43.21
CA THR A 52 46.69 42.44 -44.32
C THR A 52 45.29 42.85 -43.91
N ARG A 53 44.93 44.11 -44.09
CA ARG A 53 43.60 44.65 -43.73
C ARG A 53 42.44 43.72 -44.14
N ALA A 54 42.56 43.07 -45.30
CA ALA A 54 41.60 42.09 -45.80
C ALA A 54 41.41 40.87 -44.88
N PHE A 55 42.47 40.38 -44.25
CA PHE A 55 42.40 39.25 -43.31
C PHE A 55 41.67 39.63 -42.01
N MET A 56 41.92 40.83 -41.48
CA MET A 56 41.14 41.34 -40.34
C MET A 56 39.67 41.52 -40.68
N GLU A 57 39.35 42.07 -41.86
CA GLU A 57 37.97 42.22 -42.33
C GLU A 57 37.27 40.86 -42.48
N GLN A 58 37.97 39.83 -42.95
CA GLN A 58 37.46 38.46 -43.03
C GLN A 58 37.20 37.85 -41.64
N LEU A 59 38.13 38.02 -40.68
CA LEU A 59 37.96 37.53 -39.30
C LEU A 59 36.80 38.23 -38.57
N PHE A 60 36.66 39.55 -38.74
CA PHE A 60 35.51 40.26 -38.17
C PHE A 60 34.20 39.85 -38.85
N GLY A 61 34.24 39.53 -40.14
CA GLY A 61 33.12 38.95 -40.87
C GLY A 61 32.68 37.61 -40.27
N SER A 62 33.61 36.67 -40.09
CA SER A 62 33.31 35.35 -39.53
C SER A 62 32.85 35.43 -38.08
N LEU A 63 33.49 36.23 -37.23
CA LEU A 63 33.06 36.43 -35.84
C LEU A 63 31.65 37.03 -35.74
N ARG A 64 31.30 37.94 -36.65
CA ARG A 64 29.96 38.52 -36.71
C ARG A 64 28.93 37.48 -37.12
N GLU A 65 29.28 36.59 -38.04
CA GLU A 65 28.44 35.48 -38.46
C GLU A 65 28.24 34.46 -37.33
N ASP A 66 29.32 34.08 -36.64
CA ASP A 66 29.29 33.19 -35.48
C ASP A 66 28.43 33.77 -34.35
N PHE A 67 28.57 35.08 -34.07
CA PHE A 67 27.74 35.75 -33.06
C PHE A 67 26.26 35.78 -33.48
N ALA A 68 25.99 35.98 -34.78
CA ALA A 68 24.63 35.93 -35.29
C ALA A 68 24.04 34.52 -35.20
N MET A 69 24.84 33.47 -35.46
CA MET A 69 24.43 32.08 -35.25
C MET A 69 24.15 31.80 -33.77
N LEU A 70 25.08 32.10 -32.87
CA LEU A 70 24.91 31.92 -31.43
C LEU A 70 23.66 32.62 -30.90
N LYS A 71 23.39 33.85 -31.37
CA LYS A 71 22.18 34.58 -31.00
C LYS A 71 20.91 33.86 -31.47
N ARG A 72 20.90 33.28 -32.66
CA ARG A 72 19.77 32.49 -33.18
C ARG A 72 19.59 31.21 -32.37
N ASP A 73 20.68 30.52 -32.04
CA ASP A 73 20.64 29.28 -31.26
C ASP A 73 20.12 29.54 -29.85
N ILE A 74 20.63 30.57 -29.17
CA ILE A 74 20.12 30.99 -27.85
C ILE A 74 18.63 31.32 -27.92
N ALA A 75 18.20 32.05 -28.96
CA ALA A 75 16.79 32.39 -29.12
C ALA A 75 15.90 31.15 -29.36
N ALA A 76 16.40 30.17 -30.12
CA ALA A 76 15.73 28.89 -30.34
C ALA A 76 15.64 28.09 -29.03
N TYR A 77 16.75 27.94 -28.29
CA TYR A 77 16.76 27.27 -26.99
C TYR A 77 15.81 27.92 -25.97
N ILE A 78 15.76 29.25 -25.90
CA ILE A 78 14.83 29.95 -25.01
C ILE A 78 13.38 29.67 -25.41
N LYS A 79 13.08 29.59 -26.71
CA LYS A 79 11.75 29.27 -27.21
C LYS A 79 11.35 27.84 -26.85
N ASP A 80 12.25 26.89 -27.03
CA ASP A 80 12.01 25.49 -26.70
C ASP A 80 11.85 25.31 -25.18
N LEU A 81 12.70 25.96 -24.38
CA LEU A 81 12.57 25.95 -22.92
C LEU A 81 11.22 26.52 -22.46
N LYS A 82 10.74 27.61 -23.07
CA LYS A 82 9.41 28.16 -22.77
C LYS A 82 8.30 27.17 -23.07
N LYS A 83 8.42 26.43 -24.18
CA LYS A 83 7.46 25.38 -24.53
C LYS A 83 7.49 24.26 -23.48
N ASP A 84 8.67 23.76 -23.13
CA ASP A 84 8.82 22.70 -22.13
C ASP A 84 8.26 23.11 -20.77
N VAL A 85 8.43 24.37 -20.36
CA VAL A 85 7.86 24.91 -19.12
C VAL A 85 6.32 24.93 -19.18
N ILE A 86 5.73 25.31 -20.31
CA ILE A 86 4.27 25.29 -20.49
C ILE A 86 3.74 23.86 -20.46
N ASP A 87 4.38 22.96 -21.21
CA ASP A 87 4.00 21.55 -21.27
C ASP A 87 4.13 20.87 -19.91
N LEU A 88 5.17 21.22 -19.13
CA LEU A 88 5.34 20.75 -17.76
C LEU A 88 4.23 21.29 -16.85
N GLY A 89 3.88 22.57 -16.95
CA GLY A 89 2.77 23.17 -16.20
C GLY A 89 1.46 22.42 -16.42
N GLN A 90 1.10 22.18 -17.69
CA GLN A 90 -0.11 21.41 -18.03
C GLN A 90 -0.11 19.98 -17.47
N ARG A 91 1.05 19.33 -17.45
CA ARG A 91 1.18 17.98 -16.88
C ARG A 91 1.05 17.99 -15.36
N VAL A 92 1.59 19.00 -14.69
CA VAL A 92 1.43 19.18 -13.24
C VAL A 92 -0.05 19.43 -12.91
N ASP A 93 -0.70 20.37 -13.59
CA ASP A 93 -2.12 20.67 -13.39
C ASP A 93 -3.00 19.41 -13.57
N SER A 94 -2.71 18.61 -14.62
CA SER A 94 -3.41 17.36 -14.84
C SER A 94 -3.17 16.34 -13.73
N VAL A 95 -1.94 16.24 -13.21
CA VAL A 95 -1.63 15.32 -12.11
C VAL A 95 -2.32 15.77 -10.84
N GLU A 96 -2.28 17.06 -10.50
CA GLU A 96 -2.96 17.64 -9.35
C GLU A 96 -4.47 17.38 -9.41
N GLN A 97 -5.11 17.66 -10.56
CA GLN A 97 -6.54 17.38 -10.74
C GLN A 97 -6.87 15.88 -10.56
N THR A 98 -6.04 14.99 -11.10
CA THR A 98 -6.25 13.54 -10.92
C THR A 98 -5.99 13.10 -9.49
N HIS A 99 -5.07 13.75 -8.78
CA HIS A 99 -4.77 13.46 -7.39
C HIS A 99 -5.95 13.85 -6.50
N ASP A 100 -6.48 15.07 -6.65
CA ASP A 100 -7.63 15.56 -5.89
C ASP A 100 -8.86 14.65 -6.07
N ALA A 101 -9.15 14.26 -7.32
CA ALA A 101 -10.25 13.34 -7.60
C ALA A 101 -10.08 11.96 -6.93
N ARG A 102 -8.83 11.49 -6.81
CA ARG A 102 -8.52 10.21 -6.13
C ARG A 102 -8.58 10.34 -4.61
N GLU A 103 -8.20 11.47 -4.05
CA GLU A 103 -8.36 11.73 -2.62
C GLU A 103 -9.84 11.77 -2.23
N GLU A 104 -10.68 12.44 -3.02
CA GLU A 104 -12.14 12.44 -2.83
C GLU A 104 -12.74 11.03 -2.90
N GLU A 105 -12.32 10.22 -3.87
CA GLU A 105 -12.74 8.83 -4.02
C GLU A 105 -12.32 7.99 -2.80
N LEU A 106 -11.08 8.14 -2.33
CA LEU A 106 -10.58 7.43 -1.15
C LEU A 106 -11.37 7.80 0.11
N ASP A 107 -11.72 9.07 0.29
CA ASP A 107 -12.51 9.52 1.43
C ASP A 107 -13.97 9.08 1.34
N CYS A 108 -14.52 8.91 0.14
CA CYS A 108 -15.81 8.24 -0.06
C CYS A 108 -15.74 6.77 0.38
N HIS A 109 -14.77 6.01 -0.14
CA HIS A 109 -14.58 4.59 0.19
C HIS A 109 -14.34 4.36 1.69
N ARG A 110 -13.55 5.22 2.35
CA ARG A 110 -13.34 5.17 3.81
C ARG A 110 -14.65 5.31 4.58
N ARG A 111 -15.52 6.26 4.21
CA ARG A 111 -16.82 6.47 4.86
C ARG A 111 -17.76 5.28 4.65
N GLU A 112 -17.78 4.71 3.45
CA GLU A 112 -18.56 3.50 3.17
C GLU A 112 -18.08 2.30 4.00
N LEU A 113 -16.75 2.11 4.07
CA LEU A 113 -16.16 1.02 4.84
C LEU A 113 -16.52 1.12 6.33
N LEU A 114 -16.44 2.32 6.92
CA LEU A 114 -16.87 2.56 8.30
C LEU A 114 -18.37 2.25 8.49
N THR A 115 -19.20 2.67 7.54
CA THR A 115 -20.64 2.40 7.58
C THR A 115 -20.94 0.90 7.53
N LEU A 116 -20.24 0.16 6.66
CA LEU A 116 -20.38 -1.29 6.54
C LEU A 116 -19.88 -2.01 7.80
N GLN A 117 -18.78 -1.55 8.40
CA GLN A 117 -18.28 -2.09 9.66
C GLN A 117 -19.30 -1.93 10.79
N HIS A 118 -19.90 -0.75 10.94
CA HIS A 118 -20.96 -0.52 11.92
C HIS A 118 -22.18 -1.43 11.68
N LYS A 119 -22.67 -1.51 10.44
CA LYS A 119 -23.78 -2.41 10.09
C LYS A 119 -23.45 -3.88 10.40
N ASN A 120 -22.22 -4.32 10.13
CA ASN A 120 -21.81 -5.69 10.42
C ASN A 120 -21.80 -5.95 11.93
N GLN A 121 -21.29 -5.00 12.72
CA GLN A 121 -21.30 -5.08 14.17
C GLN A 121 -22.72 -5.13 14.74
N ASP A 122 -23.63 -4.27 14.24
CA ASP A 122 -25.03 -4.28 14.67
C ASP A 122 -25.72 -5.60 14.35
N LEU A 123 -25.48 -6.15 13.15
CA LEU A 123 -26.00 -7.47 12.77
C LEU A 123 -25.43 -8.58 13.65
N GLN A 124 -24.15 -8.53 14.03
CA GLN A 124 -23.56 -9.49 14.96
C GLN A 124 -24.26 -9.44 16.33
N TYR A 125 -24.50 -8.25 16.87
CA TYR A 125 -25.24 -8.10 18.13
C TYR A 125 -26.68 -8.61 18.04
N GLN A 126 -27.36 -8.37 16.91
CA GLN A 126 -28.71 -8.90 16.68
C GLN A 126 -28.72 -10.42 16.60
N ILE A 127 -27.76 -11.02 15.90
CA ILE A 127 -27.60 -12.48 15.84
C ILE A 127 -27.36 -13.03 17.24
N GLU A 128 -26.44 -12.45 18.01
CA GLU A 128 -26.15 -12.88 19.37
C GLU A 128 -27.39 -12.80 20.28
N ASP A 129 -28.15 -11.71 20.23
CA ASP A 129 -29.38 -11.57 21.02
C ASP A 129 -30.45 -12.60 20.58
N LEU A 130 -30.64 -12.82 19.28
CA LEU A 130 -31.55 -13.83 18.77
C LEU A 130 -31.14 -15.25 19.17
N GLU A 131 -29.85 -15.58 19.08
CA GLU A 131 -29.32 -16.86 19.53
C GLU A 131 -29.52 -17.04 21.04
N ASN A 132 -29.25 -16.00 21.83
CA ASN A 132 -29.44 -16.03 23.27
C ASN A 132 -30.92 -16.22 23.62
N ARG A 133 -31.84 -15.47 23.00
CA ARG A 133 -33.29 -15.64 23.18
C ARG A 133 -33.76 -17.04 22.78
N SER A 134 -33.27 -17.56 21.67
CA SER A 134 -33.58 -18.93 21.22
C SER A 134 -33.05 -19.99 22.19
N ARG A 135 -31.88 -19.77 22.82
CA ARG A 135 -31.27 -20.71 23.77
C ARG A 135 -31.76 -20.57 25.20
N ARG A 136 -32.39 -19.46 25.60
CA ARG A 136 -32.88 -19.23 26.99
C ARG A 136 -33.80 -20.34 27.49
N SER A 137 -34.58 -20.95 26.60
CA SER A 137 -35.49 -22.05 26.94
C SER A 137 -34.85 -23.43 26.77
N ASN A 138 -33.60 -23.51 26.29
CA ASN A 138 -32.91 -24.78 26.04
C ASN A 138 -32.10 -25.19 27.27
N ILE A 139 -32.46 -26.33 27.85
CA ILE A 139 -31.67 -26.96 28.92
C ILE A 139 -30.62 -27.88 28.28
N GLN A 140 -29.35 -27.66 28.62
CA GLN A 140 -28.25 -28.53 28.20
C GLN A 140 -27.90 -29.52 29.30
N ILE A 141 -28.09 -30.81 29.03
CA ILE A 141 -27.64 -31.89 29.91
C ILE A 141 -26.33 -32.44 29.34
N LYS A 142 -25.23 -32.26 30.09
CA LYS A 142 -23.89 -32.71 29.70
C LYS A 142 -23.57 -34.06 30.33
N GLU A 143 -22.55 -34.73 29.82
CA GLU A 143 -21.96 -35.95 30.41
C GLU A 143 -22.91 -37.16 30.54
N ILE A 144 -23.96 -37.23 29.71
CA ILE A 144 -24.80 -38.42 29.65
C ILE A 144 -23.96 -39.56 29.05
N PRO A 145 -23.68 -40.65 29.79
CA PRO A 145 -22.93 -41.77 29.26
C PRO A 145 -23.68 -42.35 28.06
N ALA A 146 -22.97 -42.64 26.97
CA ALA A 146 -23.60 -43.15 25.76
C ALA A 146 -24.42 -44.44 26.00
N GLN A 147 -24.01 -45.22 26.99
CA GLN A 147 -24.63 -46.48 27.43
C GLN A 147 -25.86 -46.26 28.33
N ALA A 148 -25.96 -45.10 29.00
CA ALA A 148 -27.09 -44.78 29.89
C ALA A 148 -28.37 -44.45 29.12
N VAL A 149 -28.24 -44.08 27.85
CA VAL A 149 -29.37 -43.94 26.92
C VAL A 149 -29.65 -45.32 26.29
N ALA A 150 -29.93 -46.32 27.13
CA ALA A 150 -30.47 -47.59 26.67
C ALA A 150 -31.95 -47.38 26.31
N GLY A 151 -32.22 -46.90 25.09
CA GLY A 151 -33.56 -46.60 24.58
C GLY A 151 -33.67 -45.22 23.92
N SER A 152 -34.89 -44.65 23.89
CA SER A 152 -35.12 -43.29 23.38
C SER A 152 -34.57 -42.25 24.37
N LEU A 153 -33.91 -41.21 23.85
CA LEU A 153 -33.45 -40.05 24.65
C LEU A 153 -34.62 -39.40 25.40
N GLU A 154 -35.79 -39.41 24.79
CA GLU A 154 -37.02 -38.88 25.38
C GLU A 154 -37.39 -39.61 26.68
N ASP A 155 -37.33 -40.95 26.68
CA ASP A 155 -37.66 -41.75 27.87
C ASP A 155 -36.66 -41.55 29.00
N PHE A 156 -35.39 -41.34 28.65
CA PHE A 156 -34.38 -40.98 29.63
C PHE A 156 -34.69 -39.63 30.28
N VAL A 157 -34.95 -38.58 29.48
CA VAL A 157 -35.24 -37.24 30.01
C VAL A 157 -36.55 -37.22 30.81
N LYS A 158 -37.59 -37.90 30.35
CA LYS A 158 -38.87 -38.02 31.08
C LYS A 158 -38.68 -38.68 32.44
N ARG A 159 -37.93 -39.79 32.54
CA ARG A 159 -37.64 -40.46 33.82
C ARG A 159 -36.90 -39.55 34.80
N GLN A 160 -35.90 -38.81 34.32
CA GLN A 160 -35.15 -37.88 35.17
C GLN A 160 -35.99 -36.70 35.62
N ALA A 161 -36.87 -36.17 34.77
CA ALA A 161 -37.75 -35.08 35.14
C ALA A 161 -38.84 -35.51 36.13
N LEU A 162 -39.36 -36.74 36.01
CA LEU A 162 -40.33 -37.29 36.96
C LEU A 162 -39.70 -37.39 38.37
N MET A 163 -38.43 -37.78 38.47
CA MET A 163 -37.66 -37.74 39.72
C MET A 163 -37.52 -36.33 40.30
N LEU A 164 -37.41 -35.30 39.46
CA LEU A 164 -37.31 -33.90 39.88
C LEU A 164 -38.68 -33.30 40.28
N GLN A 165 -39.75 -33.63 39.56
CA GLN A 165 -41.11 -33.20 39.87
C GLN A 165 -41.61 -33.75 41.22
N LEU A 166 -41.19 -34.97 41.57
CA LEU A 166 -41.47 -35.58 42.87
C LEU A 166 -40.75 -34.89 44.04
N ARG A 167 -39.79 -33.99 43.76
CA ARG A 167 -38.93 -33.33 44.75
C ARG A 167 -39.33 -31.89 45.10
N ASP A 168 -40.58 -31.50 44.84
CA ASP A 168 -41.24 -30.34 45.46
C ASP A 168 -41.12 -28.99 44.73
N MET A 169 -41.48 -28.96 43.44
CA MET A 169 -41.72 -27.71 42.70
C MET A 169 -42.99 -27.87 41.86
N HIS A 170 -43.94 -26.95 42.01
CA HIS A 170 -45.17 -26.84 41.20
C HIS A 170 -44.85 -26.44 39.74
N CYS A 171 -43.85 -27.06 39.13
CA CYS A 171 -43.39 -26.79 37.78
C CYS A 171 -43.91 -27.87 36.82
N HIS A 172 -44.77 -27.45 35.89
CA HIS A 172 -45.17 -28.26 34.76
C HIS A 172 -44.08 -28.15 33.67
N ILE A 173 -43.33 -29.23 33.47
CA ILE A 173 -42.26 -29.29 32.46
C ILE A 173 -42.88 -29.75 31.14
N GLN A 174 -42.94 -28.84 30.16
CA GLN A 174 -43.35 -29.16 28.79
C GLN A 174 -42.12 -29.24 27.89
N TYR A 175 -42.08 -30.24 27.02
CA TYR A 175 -40.96 -30.48 26.12
C TYR A 175 -41.37 -30.14 24.69
N ALA A 176 -40.57 -29.30 24.02
CA ALA A 176 -40.81 -28.94 22.62
C ALA A 176 -40.11 -29.89 21.63
N TYR A 177 -38.82 -30.17 21.84
CA TYR A 177 -38.05 -31.12 21.02
C TYR A 177 -36.78 -31.57 21.76
N TYR A 178 -36.21 -32.71 21.34
CA TYR A 178 -34.95 -33.24 21.86
C TYR A 178 -33.92 -33.35 20.74
N ARG A 179 -32.69 -32.88 20.98
CA ARG A 179 -31.58 -33.03 20.02
C ARG A 179 -30.31 -33.43 20.74
N ARG A 180 -29.73 -34.56 20.33
CA ARG A 180 -28.39 -34.96 20.78
C ARG A 180 -27.35 -34.29 19.88
N HIS A 181 -26.46 -33.50 20.48
CA HIS A 181 -25.27 -33.01 19.80
C HIS A 181 -24.14 -34.00 20.03
N THR A 182 -23.65 -34.63 18.97
CA THR A 182 -22.42 -35.43 19.00
C THR A 182 -21.24 -34.51 18.79
N TYR A 183 -20.47 -34.28 19.85
CA TYR A 183 -19.18 -33.63 19.71
C TYR A 183 -18.22 -34.65 19.10
N SER A 184 -18.04 -34.58 17.78
CA SER A 184 -16.90 -35.23 17.14
C SER A 184 -15.65 -34.55 17.70
N ALA A 185 -14.84 -35.30 18.45
CA ALA A 185 -13.53 -34.85 18.88
C ALA A 185 -12.68 -34.66 17.62
N LYS A 186 -12.76 -33.47 17.01
CA LYS A 186 -11.80 -33.09 15.99
C LYS A 186 -10.45 -33.05 16.69
N THR A 187 -9.62 -33.99 16.28
CA THR A 187 -8.24 -34.16 16.67
C THR A 187 -7.52 -32.82 16.64
N GLY A 188 -7.26 -32.27 17.83
CA GLY A 188 -6.36 -31.15 18.00
C GLY A 188 -4.95 -31.59 17.61
N ARG A 189 -4.60 -31.43 16.33
CA ARG A 189 -3.21 -31.29 15.94
C ARG A 189 -2.79 -29.88 16.34
N ARG A 190 -2.04 -29.83 17.45
CA ARG A 190 -1.17 -28.70 17.78
C ARG A 190 -0.08 -28.56 16.73
#